data_AF-A0A5B0BRR9-F1
#
_entry.id   AF-A0A5B0BRR9-F1
#
_cell.length_a   1.000
_cell.length_b   1.000
_cell.length_c   1.000
_cell.angle_alpha   90.00
_cell.angle_beta   90.00
_cell.angle_gamma   90.00
#
_symmetry.space_group_name_H-M   'P 1'
#
loop_
_entity.id
_entity.type
_entity.pdbx_description
1 polymer ?
#
loop_
_entity_poly.entity_id
_entity_poly.type
_entity_poly.pdbx_seq_one_letter_code
_entity_poly.pdbx_strand_id
1 'polypeptide(L)'
;MQLCEAFEPPQPLLEYQQAPLPYPVEALGDLLGPAVERLAEVIGVPCAMAAQSVLATAALVSQGHANVQLDGRTYPLSLYLLTVASSGDRKSAVDHLALKAARDWERQQWTLYAEKLKAYRAATSIMAKPKTSKKHAEAEGGELSEPVSPRLIIAEPTIEALVKSLCQGLPSMGLFNDEGGQFLGSSTMSKENLLKAITTLSTLWDGSPIDRARSMAGESLRAYDRRLSLHLMLQPYLANQLFKDPVINGQGILGRCLISWPERLAGQRLYQAIDLTRDANVQRYQQRITALLQQPWSLHQDGSLNPATLELTPRARRAWIDIHDTIECQSGEFGELAGVQSVAGKAAANVLRIAGVLAMVEEASALDEAHIQRASTLMDYYLAEIQRLTEQEPIHSRREEADRLLRWLAQKGWTHFTVRDVNRNGPRFARKSADHTASLFVELITHRWLNSRDGKTFEVRHVPPQ
;
A
#
# COMPACT_ATOMS: atom_id res chain seq x y z
N MET A 1 3.62 13.18 63.60
CA MET A 1 3.76 12.59 62.26
C MET A 1 2.73 13.25 61.36
N GLN A 2 3.17 14.19 60.51
CA GLN A 2 2.34 14.75 59.45
C GLN A 2 2.08 13.65 58.42
N LEU A 3 0.81 13.38 58.14
CA LEU A 3 0.38 12.58 57.00
C LEU A 3 0.84 13.33 55.74
N CYS A 4 1.89 12.88 55.09
CA CYS A 4 2.18 13.29 53.72
C CYS A 4 0.99 12.85 52.86
N GLU A 5 0.22 13.80 52.35
CA GLU A 5 -0.71 13.56 51.25
C GLU A 5 0.09 12.92 50.10
N ALA A 6 -0.13 11.62 49.87
CA ALA A 6 0.44 10.93 48.74
C ALA A 6 -0.21 11.50 47.47
N PHE A 7 0.44 12.49 46.84
CA PHE A 7 0.05 12.95 45.51
C PHE A 7 0.33 11.82 44.53
N GLU A 8 -0.73 11.10 44.15
CA GLU A 8 -0.59 10.08 43.12
C GLU A 8 -0.12 10.73 41.79
N PRO A 9 0.83 10.09 41.07
CA PRO A 9 1.43 10.67 39.88
C PRO A 9 0.41 10.81 38.74
N PRO A 10 0.65 11.72 37.77
CA PRO A 10 -0.08 11.77 36.51
C PRO A 10 -0.09 10.42 35.82
N GLN A 11 -1.24 10.06 35.29
CA GLN A 11 -1.42 8.84 34.51
C GLN A 11 -1.27 9.17 33.02
N PRO A 12 -0.66 8.30 32.20
CA PRO A 12 -0.59 8.53 30.76
C PRO A 12 -1.98 8.84 30.18
N LEU A 13 -2.08 9.92 29.39
CA LEU A 13 -3.33 10.29 28.67
C LEU A 13 -3.62 9.35 27.52
N LEU A 14 -2.56 8.79 26.96
CA LEU A 14 -2.57 7.78 25.95
C LEU A 14 -1.94 6.55 26.61
N GLU A 15 -2.61 5.41 26.57
CA GLU A 15 -1.89 4.15 26.69
C GLU A 15 -0.86 4.13 25.55
N TYR A 16 0.36 3.70 25.87
CA TYR A 16 1.51 3.73 24.99
C TYR A 16 1.09 3.27 23.59
N GLN A 17 1.05 4.19 22.62
CA GLN A 17 0.95 3.80 21.22
C GLN A 17 2.16 2.92 20.98
N GLN A 18 1.96 1.62 20.83
CA GLN A 18 3.04 0.75 20.40
C GLN A 18 3.62 1.39 19.15
N ALA A 19 4.89 1.79 19.22
CA ALA A 19 5.60 2.29 18.07
C ALA A 19 5.52 1.19 16.99
N PRO A 20 5.32 1.55 15.71
CA PRO A 20 5.40 0.55 14.65
C PRO A 20 6.78 -0.11 14.73
N LEU A 21 6.81 -1.43 14.53
CA LEU A 21 8.08 -2.14 14.49
C LEU A 21 8.97 -1.54 13.39
N PRO A 22 10.30 -1.58 13.54
CA PRO A 22 11.19 -1.22 12.46
C PRO A 22 10.97 -2.16 11.27
N TYR A 23 10.90 -1.62 10.06
CA TYR A 23 10.73 -2.43 8.86
C TYR A 23 11.99 -3.29 8.62
N PRO A 24 11.87 -4.60 8.37
CA PRO A 24 13.02 -5.49 8.21
C PRO A 24 13.63 -5.36 6.81
N VAL A 25 14.37 -4.28 6.56
CA VAL A 25 14.93 -3.95 5.23
C VAL A 25 15.85 -5.05 4.70
N GLU A 26 16.62 -5.70 5.57
CA GLU A 26 17.52 -6.82 5.20
C GLU A 26 16.77 -7.99 4.55
N ALA A 27 15.51 -8.21 4.90
CA ALA A 27 14.69 -9.26 4.33
C ALA A 27 14.29 -8.98 2.86
N LEU A 28 14.51 -7.76 2.35
CA LEU A 28 14.32 -7.44 0.94
C LEU A 28 15.47 -7.92 0.04
N GLY A 29 16.56 -8.42 0.62
CA GLY A 29 17.72 -8.93 -0.10
C GLY A 29 18.61 -7.84 -0.70
N ASP A 30 19.69 -8.28 -1.34
CA ASP A 30 20.85 -7.44 -1.72
C ASP A 30 20.58 -6.44 -2.86
N LEU A 31 19.41 -6.52 -3.50
CA LEU A 31 19.02 -5.58 -4.55
C LEU A 31 18.00 -4.55 -4.05
N LEU A 32 16.89 -5.02 -3.46
CA LEU A 32 15.81 -4.13 -3.07
C LEU A 32 16.13 -3.42 -1.75
N GLY A 33 16.74 -4.12 -0.78
CA GLY A 33 17.11 -3.56 0.52
C GLY A 33 17.97 -2.30 0.42
N PRO A 34 19.16 -2.37 -0.22
CA PRO A 34 20.02 -1.20 -0.37
C PRO A 34 19.38 -0.03 -1.12
N ALA A 35 18.50 -0.30 -2.09
CA ALA A 35 17.75 0.75 -2.77
C ALA A 35 16.72 1.42 -1.83
N VAL A 36 16.03 0.64 -0.99
CA VAL A 36 15.10 1.14 0.03
C VAL A 36 15.80 2.04 1.02
N GLU A 37 16.96 1.64 1.55
CA GLU A 37 17.73 2.44 2.50
C GLU A 37 18.11 3.79 1.91
N ARG A 38 18.66 3.79 0.69
CA ARG A 38 19.09 5.02 0.01
C ARG A 38 17.94 5.94 -0.32
N LEU A 39 16.80 5.39 -0.78
CA LEU A 39 15.59 6.19 -1.00
C LEU A 39 15.04 6.76 0.31
N ALA A 40 14.97 5.95 1.37
CA ALA A 40 14.47 6.37 2.68
C ALA A 40 15.34 7.48 3.29
N GLU A 41 16.66 7.29 3.28
CA GLU A 41 17.66 8.22 3.82
C GLU A 41 17.60 9.57 3.10
N VAL A 42 17.76 9.58 1.78
CA VAL A 42 17.91 10.83 1.01
C VAL A 42 16.60 11.58 0.88
N ILE A 43 15.49 10.87 0.65
CA ILE A 43 14.16 11.49 0.56
C ILE A 43 13.65 11.85 1.96
N GLY A 44 14.17 11.27 3.03
CA GLY A 44 13.70 11.50 4.39
C GLY A 44 12.28 10.99 4.62
N VAL A 45 12.05 9.72 4.27
CA VAL A 45 10.83 8.95 4.53
C VAL A 45 11.15 7.70 5.36
N PRO A 46 10.19 7.14 6.11
CA PRO A 46 10.42 5.89 6.82
C PRO A 46 10.76 4.74 5.86
N CYS A 47 11.65 3.82 6.29
CA CYS A 47 12.02 2.65 5.49
C CYS A 47 10.81 1.84 5.03
N ALA A 48 9.78 1.68 5.87
CA ALA A 48 8.56 0.96 5.48
C ALA A 48 7.84 1.60 4.28
N MET A 49 7.80 2.93 4.19
CA MET A 49 7.19 3.64 3.06
C MET A 49 8.00 3.44 1.77
N ALA A 50 9.33 3.56 1.87
CA ALA A 50 10.21 3.29 0.72
C ALA A 50 10.12 1.83 0.27
N ALA A 51 10.09 0.90 1.22
CA ALA A 51 9.93 -0.53 0.96
C ALA A 51 8.61 -0.86 0.26
N GLN A 52 7.49 -0.27 0.69
CA GLN A 52 6.20 -0.43 0.04
C GLN A 52 6.25 0.01 -1.44
N SER A 53 6.82 1.18 -1.75
CA SER A 53 6.98 1.63 -3.14
C SER A 53 7.90 0.72 -3.97
N VAL A 54 9.04 0.28 -3.41
CA VAL A 54 10.01 -0.58 -4.10
C VAL A 54 9.45 -1.98 -4.33
N LEU A 55 8.87 -2.61 -3.30
CA LEU A 55 8.30 -3.95 -3.37
C LEU A 55 7.07 -4.00 -4.28
N ALA A 56 6.21 -2.98 -4.24
CA ALA A 56 5.09 -2.86 -5.16
C ALA A 56 5.55 -2.78 -6.62
N THR A 57 6.59 -1.98 -6.90
CA THR A 57 7.16 -1.86 -8.25
C THR A 57 7.77 -3.18 -8.69
N ALA A 58 8.51 -3.87 -7.82
CA ALA A 58 9.05 -5.20 -8.10
C ALA A 58 7.94 -6.21 -8.43
N ALA A 59 6.83 -6.20 -7.68
CA ALA A 59 5.67 -7.04 -7.97
C ALA A 59 5.01 -6.70 -9.31
N LEU A 60 4.84 -5.41 -9.63
CA LEU A 60 4.29 -4.93 -10.90
C LEU A 60 5.06 -5.51 -12.10
N VAL A 61 6.39 -5.49 -12.04
CA VAL A 61 7.22 -5.94 -13.16
C VAL A 61 7.48 -7.45 -13.16
N SER A 62 7.19 -8.15 -12.06
CA SER A 62 7.40 -9.61 -11.95
C SER A 62 6.13 -10.42 -12.24
N GLN A 63 4.95 -9.92 -11.88
CA GLN A 63 3.67 -10.65 -11.94
C GLN A 63 3.27 -11.16 -13.33
N GLY A 64 3.79 -10.56 -14.41
CA GLY A 64 3.55 -11.01 -15.78
C GLY A 64 4.45 -12.16 -16.23
N HIS A 65 5.50 -12.49 -15.48
CA HIS A 65 6.54 -13.42 -15.92
C HIS A 65 6.48 -14.77 -15.21
N ALA A 66 6.00 -14.81 -13.97
CA ALA A 66 5.97 -16.03 -13.20
C ALA A 66 4.75 -16.13 -12.27
N ASN A 67 4.39 -17.35 -11.91
CA ASN A 67 3.59 -17.69 -10.74
C ASN A 67 4.40 -18.62 -9.82
N VAL A 68 4.06 -18.67 -8.54
CA VAL A 68 4.52 -19.76 -7.65
C VAL A 68 3.54 -20.92 -7.74
N GLN A 69 4.05 -22.15 -7.81
CA GLN A 69 3.24 -23.36 -7.74
C GLN A 69 3.56 -24.15 -6.47
N LEU A 70 2.51 -24.59 -5.80
CA LEU A 70 2.60 -25.45 -4.63
C LEU A 70 1.39 -26.39 -4.59
N ASP A 71 1.66 -27.71 -4.60
CA ASP A 71 0.65 -28.76 -4.46
C ASP A 71 -0.56 -28.60 -5.40
N GLY A 72 -0.28 -28.26 -6.66
CA GLY A 72 -1.29 -28.06 -7.71
C GLY A 72 -2.02 -26.72 -7.66
N ARG A 73 -1.71 -25.85 -6.68
CA ARG A 73 -2.24 -24.48 -6.58
C ARG A 73 -1.27 -23.49 -7.17
N THR A 74 -1.82 -22.44 -7.77
CA THR A 74 -1.07 -21.35 -8.40
C THR A 74 -1.24 -20.08 -7.59
N TYR A 75 -0.13 -19.40 -7.31
CA TYR A 75 -0.09 -18.14 -6.57
C TYR A 75 0.54 -17.06 -7.46
N PRO A 76 -0.27 -16.10 -7.97
CA PRO A 76 0.23 -14.96 -8.73
C PRO A 76 1.18 -14.09 -7.91
N LEU A 77 2.23 -13.53 -8.51
CA LEU A 77 3.16 -12.62 -7.82
C LEU A 77 2.60 -11.20 -7.59
N SER A 78 1.32 -10.99 -7.92
CA SER A 78 0.61 -9.75 -7.65
C SER A 78 0.54 -9.48 -6.14
N LEU A 79 1.00 -8.31 -5.73
CA LEU A 79 0.96 -7.84 -4.34
C LEU A 79 0.05 -6.63 -4.22
N TYR A 80 -0.71 -6.56 -3.12
CA TYR A 80 -1.50 -5.39 -2.73
C TYR A 80 -0.85 -4.74 -1.52
N LEU A 81 -0.45 -3.49 -1.67
CA LEU A 81 0.37 -2.73 -0.73
C LEU A 81 -0.39 -1.46 -0.33
N LEU A 82 -0.61 -1.27 0.97
CA LEU A 82 -1.34 -0.13 1.51
C LEU A 82 -0.46 0.62 2.50
N THR A 83 -0.14 1.87 2.20
CA THR A 83 0.67 2.72 3.10
C THR A 83 -0.16 3.85 3.67
N VAL A 84 -0.19 4.00 4.99
CA VAL A 84 -0.84 5.15 5.63
C VAL A 84 0.19 6.23 5.89
N ALA A 85 0.00 7.39 5.28
CA ALA A 85 0.89 8.54 5.44
C ALA A 85 0.18 9.87 5.16
N SER A 86 0.63 10.92 5.83
CA SER A 86 -0.01 12.23 5.83
C SER A 86 0.36 13.05 4.62
N SER A 87 -0.42 14.12 4.42
CA SER A 87 -0.01 15.17 3.47
C SER A 87 1.35 15.75 3.88
N GLY A 88 2.25 15.89 2.91
CA GLY A 88 3.61 16.36 3.14
C GLY A 88 4.61 15.29 3.58
N ASP A 89 4.23 14.03 3.76
CA ASP A 89 5.15 12.95 4.17
C ASP A 89 6.05 12.43 3.01
N ARG A 90 6.14 13.17 1.90
CA ARG A 90 6.97 12.85 0.71
C ARG A 90 6.61 11.51 0.02
N LYS A 91 5.39 11.02 0.25
CA LYS A 91 4.71 9.90 -0.45
C LYS A 91 4.99 9.86 -1.96
N SER A 92 4.61 10.94 -2.66
CA SER A 92 4.78 11.10 -4.11
C SER A 92 6.24 11.04 -4.56
N ALA A 93 7.16 11.56 -3.74
CA ALA A 93 8.57 11.65 -4.10
C ALA A 93 9.23 10.27 -4.11
N VAL A 94 8.95 9.44 -3.11
CA VAL A 94 9.50 8.08 -3.05
C VAL A 94 8.85 7.17 -4.09
N ASP A 95 7.53 7.26 -4.26
CA ASP A 95 6.82 6.47 -5.26
C ASP A 95 7.28 6.82 -6.69
N HIS A 96 7.56 8.11 -6.95
CA HIS A 96 8.07 8.54 -8.24
C HIS A 96 9.45 7.96 -8.58
N LEU A 97 10.35 7.87 -7.60
CA LEU A 97 11.69 7.30 -7.84
C LEU A 97 11.65 5.78 -7.93
N ALA A 98 10.83 5.11 -7.12
CA ALA A 98 10.66 3.66 -7.19
C ALA A 98 10.09 3.23 -8.55
N LEU A 99 9.07 3.94 -9.07
CA LEU A 99 8.42 3.65 -10.35
C LEU A 99 9.13 4.23 -11.58
N LYS A 100 10.24 4.96 -11.42
CA LYS A 100 10.85 5.73 -12.51
C LYS A 100 11.06 4.88 -13.78
N ALA A 101 11.65 3.69 -13.64
CA ALA A 101 11.90 2.77 -14.74
C ALA A 101 10.60 2.33 -15.45
N ALA A 102 9.55 2.04 -14.68
CA ALA A 102 8.25 1.64 -15.22
C ALA A 102 7.55 2.78 -15.98
N ARG A 103 7.60 4.01 -15.44
CA ARG A 103 7.03 5.20 -16.11
C ARG A 103 7.80 5.58 -17.38
N ASP A 104 9.12 5.45 -17.36
CA ASP A 104 9.96 5.70 -18.54
C ASP A 104 9.68 4.66 -19.63
N TRP A 105 9.55 3.38 -19.27
CA TRP A 105 9.15 2.32 -20.20
C TRP A 105 7.77 2.57 -20.77
N GLU A 106 6.76 2.86 -19.93
CA GLU A 106 5.39 3.12 -20.37
C GLU A 106 5.34 4.30 -21.36
N ARG A 107 6.07 5.39 -21.06
CA ARG A 107 6.20 6.54 -21.97
C ARG A 107 6.73 6.14 -23.34
N GLN A 108 7.79 5.31 -23.38
CA GLN A 108 8.35 4.81 -24.64
C GLN A 108 7.34 3.96 -25.41
N GLN A 109 6.60 3.08 -24.71
CA GLN A 109 5.57 2.26 -25.34
C GLN A 109 4.43 3.10 -25.92
N TRP A 110 4.02 4.19 -25.26
CA TRP A 110 3.01 5.10 -25.80
C TRP A 110 3.45 5.77 -27.11
N THR A 111 4.73 6.14 -27.23
CA THR A 111 5.28 6.67 -28.49
C THR A 111 5.17 5.62 -29.61
N LEU A 112 5.62 4.39 -29.36
CA LEU A 112 5.52 3.28 -30.32
C LEU A 112 4.07 2.94 -30.69
N TYR A 113 3.18 2.96 -29.70
CA TYR A 113 1.75 2.74 -29.90
C TYR A 113 1.13 3.81 -30.79
N ALA A 114 1.45 5.09 -30.59
CA ALA A 114 0.91 6.18 -31.40
C ALA A 114 1.31 6.04 -32.88
N GLU A 115 2.55 5.62 -33.15
CA GLU A 115 3.04 5.32 -34.50
C GLU A 115 2.30 4.15 -35.14
N LYS A 116 2.18 3.02 -34.41
CA LYS A 116 1.41 1.84 -34.86
C LYS A 116 -0.05 2.18 -35.12
N LEU A 117 -0.68 2.97 -34.25
CA LEU A 117 -2.07 3.37 -34.38
C LEU A 117 -2.29 4.27 -35.59
N LYS A 118 -1.35 5.19 -35.87
CA LYS A 118 -1.38 6.02 -37.08
C LYS A 118 -1.26 5.16 -38.33
N ALA A 119 -0.35 4.18 -38.35
CA ALA A 119 -0.19 3.24 -39.47
C ALA A 119 -1.45 2.41 -39.69
N TYR A 120 -2.01 1.82 -38.62
CA TYR A 120 -3.25 1.06 -38.65
C TYR A 120 -4.44 1.88 -39.20
N ARG A 121 -4.63 3.11 -38.70
CA ARG A 121 -5.70 4.01 -39.18
C ARG A 121 -5.53 4.42 -40.64
N ALA A 122 -4.29 4.64 -41.09
CA ALA A 122 -4.02 4.96 -42.48
C ALA A 122 -4.36 3.78 -43.41
N ALA A 123 -3.97 2.56 -43.03
CA ALA A 123 -4.24 1.37 -43.81
C ALA A 123 -5.74 1.00 -43.85
N THR A 124 -6.44 1.08 -42.71
CA THR A 124 -7.90 0.84 -42.65
C THR A 124 -8.69 1.90 -43.44
N SER A 125 -8.25 3.16 -43.44
CA SER A 125 -8.85 4.21 -44.28
C SER A 125 -8.67 3.96 -45.78
N ILE A 126 -7.54 3.36 -46.20
CA ILE A 126 -7.33 2.94 -47.59
C ILE A 126 -8.29 1.79 -47.92
N MET A 127 -8.34 0.74 -47.08
CA MET A 127 -9.23 -0.41 -47.27
C MET A 127 -10.73 -0.05 -47.30
N ALA A 128 -11.14 1.03 -46.65
CA ALA A 128 -12.52 1.54 -46.71
C ALA A 128 -12.89 2.23 -48.04
N LYS A 129 -11.93 2.51 -48.93
CA LYS A 129 -12.20 3.12 -50.26
C LYS A 129 -12.63 2.07 -51.29
N PRO A 130 -13.30 2.43 -52.40
CA PRO A 130 -13.67 1.46 -53.45
C PRO A 130 -12.45 0.77 -54.11
N LYS A 131 -12.61 -0.53 -54.44
CA LYS A 131 -11.56 -1.46 -54.94
C LYS A 131 -10.83 -1.06 -56.24
N THR A 132 -11.15 0.09 -56.83
CA THR A 132 -10.56 0.57 -58.10
C THR A 132 -9.24 1.31 -57.92
N SER A 133 -8.76 1.53 -56.69
CA SER A 133 -7.51 2.23 -56.43
C SER A 133 -6.30 1.27 -56.40
N LYS A 134 -5.23 1.57 -57.15
CA LYS A 134 -3.96 0.80 -57.18
C LYS A 134 -3.35 0.54 -55.79
N LYS A 135 -3.70 1.35 -54.78
CA LYS A 135 -3.21 1.26 -53.39
C LYS A 135 -3.90 0.18 -52.54
N HIS A 136 -4.99 -0.44 -53.03
CA HIS A 136 -5.67 -1.54 -52.32
C HIS A 136 -4.89 -2.85 -52.38
N ALA A 137 -4.34 -3.18 -53.54
CA ALA A 137 -3.62 -4.45 -53.75
C ALA A 137 -2.33 -4.55 -52.91
N GLU A 138 -1.73 -3.42 -52.53
CA GLU A 138 -0.55 -3.37 -51.64
C GLU A 138 -0.92 -3.48 -50.15
N ALA A 139 -2.18 -3.19 -49.77
CA ALA A 139 -2.64 -3.17 -48.38
C ALA A 139 -3.30 -4.50 -47.93
N GLU A 140 -3.72 -5.36 -48.86
CA GLU A 140 -4.36 -6.66 -48.56
C GLU A 140 -3.39 -7.74 -48.03
N GLY A 141 -2.07 -7.50 -48.07
CA GLY A 141 -1.04 -8.52 -47.75
C GLY A 141 -0.68 -8.69 -46.27
N GLY A 142 -1.22 -7.89 -45.35
CA GLY A 142 -0.92 -7.99 -43.92
C GLY A 142 -2.16 -7.93 -43.07
N GLU A 143 -2.37 -8.93 -42.21
CA GLU A 143 -3.36 -8.84 -41.12
C GLU A 143 -2.94 -7.68 -40.19
N LEU A 144 -3.57 -6.52 -40.41
CA LEU A 144 -3.36 -5.34 -39.59
C LEU A 144 -4.28 -5.45 -38.37
N SER A 145 -3.75 -5.94 -37.26
CA SER A 145 -4.46 -5.89 -35.97
C SER A 145 -4.39 -4.49 -35.38
N GLU A 146 -5.48 -4.02 -34.77
CA GLU A 146 -5.47 -2.79 -33.99
C GLU A 146 -4.42 -2.89 -32.87
N PRO A 147 -3.50 -1.92 -32.72
CA PRO A 147 -2.48 -2.01 -31.68
C PRO A 147 -3.12 -1.93 -30.30
N VAL A 148 -2.53 -2.64 -29.33
CA VAL A 148 -2.99 -2.66 -27.94
C VAL A 148 -2.44 -1.45 -27.19
N SER A 149 -3.29 -0.77 -26.42
CA SER A 149 -2.89 0.34 -25.56
C SER A 149 -1.88 -0.14 -24.50
N PRO A 150 -0.67 0.45 -24.41
CA PRO A 150 0.39 -0.02 -23.52
C PRO A 150 0.26 0.59 -22.11
N ARG A 151 -0.94 0.51 -21.53
CA ARG A 151 -1.20 1.06 -20.20
C ARG A 151 -0.75 0.06 -19.15
N LEU A 152 0.40 0.32 -18.53
CA LEU A 152 0.97 -0.48 -17.45
C LEU A 152 0.49 0.04 -16.09
N ILE A 153 0.48 1.36 -15.88
CA ILE A 153 0.13 1.98 -14.62
C ILE A 153 -1.18 2.76 -14.77
N ILE A 154 -2.08 2.56 -13.82
CA ILE A 154 -3.34 3.29 -13.75
C ILE A 154 -3.50 3.85 -12.33
N ALA A 155 -3.84 5.14 -12.21
CA ALA A 155 -3.89 5.80 -10.90
C ALA A 155 -5.31 5.87 -10.32
N GLU A 156 -6.28 6.24 -11.16
CA GLU A 156 -7.66 6.54 -10.72
C GLU A 156 -8.72 6.01 -11.70
N PRO A 157 -8.78 4.69 -11.96
CA PRO A 157 -9.83 4.14 -12.80
C PRO A 157 -11.14 3.97 -12.02
N THR A 158 -12.27 4.05 -12.72
CA THR A 158 -13.47 3.34 -12.25
C THR A 158 -13.24 1.84 -12.35
N ILE A 159 -13.99 1.04 -11.61
CA ILE A 159 -13.87 -0.42 -11.66
C ILE A 159 -14.19 -0.97 -13.06
N GLU A 160 -15.13 -0.37 -13.77
CA GLU A 160 -15.46 -0.71 -15.15
C GLU A 160 -14.29 -0.39 -16.09
N ALA A 161 -13.66 0.76 -15.92
CA ALA A 161 -12.50 1.15 -16.73
C ALA A 161 -11.30 0.24 -16.47
N LEU A 162 -11.06 -0.13 -15.21
CA LEU A 162 -10.02 -1.10 -14.83
C LEU A 162 -10.26 -2.47 -15.48
N VAL A 163 -11.48 -3.01 -15.33
CA VAL A 163 -11.87 -4.30 -15.92
C VAL A 163 -11.74 -4.27 -17.44
N LYS A 164 -12.24 -3.22 -18.10
CA LYS A 164 -12.11 -3.05 -19.55
C LYS A 164 -10.65 -2.99 -19.98
N SER A 165 -9.81 -2.27 -19.23
CA SER A 165 -8.37 -2.16 -19.50
C SER A 165 -7.66 -3.50 -19.39
N LEU A 166 -7.98 -4.34 -18.40
CA LEU A 166 -7.37 -5.67 -18.26
C LEU A 166 -7.85 -6.65 -19.34
N CYS A 167 -9.10 -6.53 -19.80
CA CYS A 167 -9.64 -7.39 -20.86
C CYS A 167 -9.14 -7.02 -22.26
N GLN A 168 -8.93 -5.73 -22.54
CA GLN A 168 -8.65 -5.22 -23.89
C GLN A 168 -7.24 -4.64 -24.05
N GLY A 169 -6.54 -4.40 -22.94
CA GLY A 169 -5.21 -3.82 -22.89
C GLY A 169 -4.15 -4.85 -22.52
N LEU A 170 -3.11 -4.38 -21.82
CA LEU A 170 -2.05 -5.25 -21.30
C LEU A 170 -2.63 -6.24 -20.27
N PRO A 171 -2.19 -7.51 -20.28
CA PRO A 171 -2.70 -8.51 -19.36
C PRO A 171 -2.13 -8.39 -17.94
N SER A 172 -1.09 -7.56 -17.75
CA SER A 172 -0.51 -7.21 -16.46
C SER A 172 -0.51 -5.69 -16.28
N MET A 173 -1.05 -5.23 -15.15
CA MET A 173 -1.16 -3.81 -14.82
C MET A 173 -0.87 -3.53 -13.34
N GLY A 174 -0.65 -2.26 -13.02
CA GLY A 174 -0.51 -1.75 -11.67
C GLY A 174 -1.52 -0.64 -11.37
N LEU A 175 -2.23 -0.75 -10.25
CA LEU A 175 -3.02 0.35 -9.67
C LEU A 175 -2.16 1.09 -8.63
N PHE A 176 -1.57 2.22 -9.01
CA PHE A 176 -0.64 2.98 -8.16
C PHE A 176 -1.17 4.39 -7.92
N ASN A 177 -1.40 4.75 -6.66
CA ASN A 177 -1.93 6.06 -6.29
C ASN A 177 -1.40 6.52 -4.92
N ASP A 178 -0.70 7.64 -4.90
CA ASP A 178 -0.14 8.28 -3.70
C ASP A 178 -1.14 9.17 -2.93
N GLU A 179 -2.34 9.35 -3.49
CA GLU A 179 -3.52 10.02 -2.93
C GLU A 179 -4.77 9.10 -2.97
N GLY A 180 -4.60 7.81 -2.63
CA GLY A 180 -5.59 6.73 -2.81
C GLY A 180 -6.97 6.92 -2.14
N GLY A 181 -7.21 8.05 -1.48
CA GLY A 181 -8.51 8.47 -0.99
C GLY A 181 -9.59 8.63 -2.04
N GLN A 182 -9.25 8.94 -3.29
CA GLN A 182 -10.28 9.08 -4.33
C GLN A 182 -10.78 7.71 -4.83
N PHE A 183 -9.91 6.70 -4.91
CA PHE A 183 -10.28 5.37 -5.38
C PHE A 183 -11.10 4.57 -4.35
N LEU A 184 -10.79 4.68 -3.05
CA LEU A 184 -11.49 3.96 -1.98
C LEU A 184 -12.52 4.82 -1.21
N GLY A 185 -12.46 6.15 -1.32
CA GLY A 185 -13.16 7.06 -0.40
C GLY A 185 -13.63 8.37 -1.01
N SER A 186 -13.84 8.47 -2.33
CA SER A 186 -14.57 9.61 -2.86
C SER A 186 -15.96 9.62 -2.21
N SER A 187 -16.37 10.77 -1.65
CA SER A 187 -17.70 10.97 -1.03
C SER A 187 -18.87 10.74 -2.00
N THR A 188 -18.57 10.44 -3.26
CA THR A 188 -19.46 10.10 -4.38
C THR A 188 -19.58 8.59 -4.65
N MET A 189 -18.78 7.72 -4.02
CA MET A 189 -18.93 6.27 -4.15
C MET A 189 -20.13 5.80 -3.32
N SER A 190 -21.17 5.30 -3.98
CA SER A 190 -22.23 4.55 -3.30
C SER A 190 -21.62 3.32 -2.61
N LYS A 191 -22.23 2.87 -1.50
CA LYS A 191 -21.81 1.61 -0.83
C LYS A 191 -21.75 0.43 -1.80
N GLU A 192 -22.61 0.43 -2.81
CA GLU A 192 -22.64 -0.56 -3.89
C GLU A 192 -21.38 -0.52 -4.75
N ASN A 193 -20.88 0.66 -5.12
CA ASN A 193 -19.66 0.80 -5.91
C ASN A 193 -18.42 0.38 -5.11
N LEU A 194 -18.36 0.70 -3.82
CA LEU A 194 -17.29 0.25 -2.93
C LEU A 194 -17.25 -1.28 -2.81
N LEU A 195 -18.40 -1.91 -2.58
CA LEU A 195 -18.53 -3.37 -2.57
C LEU A 195 -18.05 -3.98 -3.89
N LYS A 196 -18.50 -3.43 -5.01
CA LYS A 196 -18.08 -3.88 -6.35
C LYS A 196 -16.58 -3.75 -6.55
N ALA A 197 -15.97 -2.66 -6.09
CA ALA A 197 -14.53 -2.45 -6.12
C ALA A 197 -13.79 -3.53 -5.32
N ILE A 198 -14.17 -3.70 -4.06
CA ILE A 198 -13.59 -4.69 -3.14
C ILE A 198 -13.68 -6.10 -3.70
N THR A 199 -14.86 -6.53 -4.16
CA THR A 199 -15.04 -7.85 -4.75
C THR A 199 -14.15 -8.03 -5.98
N THR A 200 -14.09 -7.04 -6.87
CA THR A 200 -13.27 -7.10 -8.09
C THR A 200 -11.78 -7.21 -7.74
N LEU A 201 -11.30 -6.37 -6.81
CA LEU A 201 -9.91 -6.38 -6.39
C LEU A 201 -9.54 -7.71 -5.71
N SER A 202 -10.42 -8.27 -4.86
CA SER A 202 -10.21 -9.59 -4.27
C SER A 202 -10.09 -10.68 -5.33
N THR A 203 -10.97 -10.69 -6.34
CA THR A 203 -10.90 -11.68 -7.43
C THR A 203 -9.63 -11.57 -8.27
N LEU A 204 -9.16 -10.34 -8.54
CA LEU A 204 -7.92 -10.10 -9.28
C LEU A 204 -6.69 -10.53 -8.47
N TRP A 205 -6.69 -10.30 -7.16
CA TRP A 205 -5.63 -10.77 -6.27
C TRP A 205 -5.59 -12.29 -6.21
N ASP A 206 -6.75 -12.97 -6.21
CA ASP A 206 -6.83 -14.43 -6.25
C ASP A 206 -6.37 -15.01 -7.62
N GLY A 207 -6.17 -14.16 -8.64
CA GLY A 207 -5.86 -14.59 -10.01
C GLY A 207 -7.05 -15.20 -10.75
N SER A 208 -8.27 -15.00 -10.22
CA SER A 208 -9.48 -15.54 -10.83
C SER A 208 -9.78 -14.85 -12.18
N PRO A 209 -10.43 -15.55 -13.12
CA PRO A 209 -10.83 -14.95 -14.39
C PRO A 209 -11.76 -13.77 -14.18
N ILE A 210 -11.63 -12.76 -15.03
CA ILE A 210 -12.60 -11.69 -15.15
C ILE A 210 -13.79 -12.24 -15.94
N ASP A 211 -14.98 -12.17 -15.35
CA ASP A 211 -16.24 -12.52 -16.02
C ASP A 211 -17.31 -11.47 -15.74
N ARG A 212 -17.70 -10.73 -16.78
CA ARG A 212 -18.76 -9.71 -16.74
C ARG A 212 -19.74 -9.98 -17.87
N ALA A 213 -20.83 -10.68 -17.54
CA ALA A 213 -21.95 -10.85 -18.45
C ALA A 213 -22.78 -9.57 -18.58
N ARG A 214 -23.11 -9.21 -19.83
CA ARG A 214 -24.02 -8.13 -20.20
C ARG A 214 -25.02 -8.65 -21.24
N SER A 215 -26.23 -8.10 -21.24
CA SER A 215 -27.32 -8.53 -22.11
C SER A 215 -27.10 -8.16 -23.58
N MET A 216 -26.33 -7.11 -23.87
CA MET A 216 -26.03 -6.70 -25.25
C MET A 216 -24.83 -7.47 -25.82
N ALA A 217 -24.96 -7.90 -27.08
CA ALA A 217 -23.92 -8.62 -27.80
C ALA A 217 -22.66 -7.75 -27.95
N GLY A 218 -21.49 -8.32 -27.65
CA GLY A 218 -20.20 -7.60 -27.71
C GLY A 218 -19.85 -6.78 -26.45
N GLU A 219 -20.74 -6.70 -25.46
CA GLU A 219 -20.48 -5.97 -24.20
C GLU A 219 -20.07 -6.87 -23.04
N SER A 220 -20.23 -8.19 -23.18
CA SER A 220 -19.75 -9.13 -22.19
C SER A 220 -18.22 -9.20 -22.23
N LEU A 221 -17.57 -9.07 -21.07
CA LEU A 221 -16.12 -9.11 -20.95
C LEU A 221 -15.71 -10.40 -20.24
N ARG A 222 -14.77 -11.13 -20.87
CA ARG A 222 -14.16 -12.31 -20.27
C ARG A 222 -12.66 -12.29 -20.54
N ALA A 223 -11.86 -12.50 -19.50
CA ALA A 223 -10.42 -12.55 -19.62
C ALA A 223 -9.81 -13.49 -18.58
N TYR A 224 -8.88 -14.33 -19.02
CA TYR A 224 -8.10 -15.24 -18.18
C TYR A 224 -6.72 -14.65 -17.92
N ASP A 225 -6.10 -15.17 -16.86
CA ASP A 225 -4.73 -14.90 -16.46
C ASP A 225 -4.31 -13.43 -16.57
N ARG A 226 -5.13 -12.57 -15.97
CA ARG A 226 -4.82 -11.15 -15.80
C ARG A 226 -4.17 -10.93 -14.44
N ARG A 227 -3.30 -9.93 -14.36
CA ARG A 227 -2.49 -9.64 -13.17
C ARG A 227 -2.61 -8.17 -12.81
N LEU A 228 -2.89 -7.91 -11.54
CA LEU A 228 -2.98 -6.56 -11.01
C LEU A 228 -2.16 -6.49 -9.73
N SER A 229 -1.13 -5.65 -9.71
CA SER A 229 -0.49 -5.22 -8.46
C SER A 229 -1.14 -3.91 -8.01
N LEU A 230 -1.23 -3.68 -6.72
CA LEU A 230 -1.88 -2.50 -6.15
C LEU A 230 -0.94 -1.85 -5.14
N HIS A 231 -0.78 -0.53 -5.25
CA HIS A 231 -0.10 0.28 -4.26
C HIS A 231 -0.88 1.56 -4.02
N LEU A 232 -1.51 1.67 -2.85
CA LEU A 232 -2.28 2.86 -2.49
C LEU A 232 -1.70 3.48 -1.23
N MET A 233 -1.48 4.80 -1.27
CA MET A 233 -1.12 5.57 -0.09
C MET A 233 -2.30 6.40 0.40
N LEU A 234 -2.75 6.11 1.62
CA LEU A 234 -3.93 6.70 2.22
C LEU A 234 -3.55 7.75 3.27
N GLN A 235 -4.35 8.82 3.34
CA GLN A 235 -4.25 9.72 4.50
C GLN A 235 -4.80 9.03 5.75
N PRO A 236 -4.30 9.34 6.96
CA PRO A 236 -4.73 8.70 8.19
C PRO A 236 -6.24 8.70 8.42
N TYR A 237 -6.95 9.78 8.08
CA TYR A 237 -8.40 9.84 8.28
C TYR A 237 -9.16 8.80 7.41
N LEU A 238 -8.70 8.58 6.17
CA LEU A 238 -9.28 7.60 5.24
C LEU A 238 -8.95 6.19 5.67
N ALA A 239 -7.70 5.95 6.07
CA ALA A 239 -7.29 4.67 6.61
C ALA A 239 -8.14 4.28 7.83
N ASN A 240 -8.35 5.23 8.76
CA ASN A 240 -9.22 5.02 9.92
C ASN A 240 -10.68 4.73 9.54
N GLN A 241 -11.20 5.33 8.47
CA GLN A 241 -12.54 5.00 7.95
C GLN A 241 -12.55 3.58 7.36
N LEU A 242 -11.54 3.23 6.57
CA LEU A 242 -11.40 1.94 5.92
C LEU A 242 -11.33 0.79 6.93
N PHE A 243 -10.47 0.91 7.96
CA PHE A 243 -10.28 -0.13 8.97
C PHE A 243 -11.47 -0.31 9.91
N LYS A 244 -12.31 0.72 10.06
CA LYS A 244 -13.52 0.67 10.89
C LYS A 244 -14.77 0.25 10.11
N ASP A 245 -14.70 0.14 8.78
CA ASP A 245 -15.86 -0.21 7.98
C ASP A 245 -16.13 -1.73 8.06
N PRO A 246 -17.26 -2.16 8.65
CA PRO A 246 -17.57 -3.57 8.83
C PRO A 246 -17.77 -4.31 7.51
N VAL A 247 -18.18 -3.60 6.45
CA VAL A 247 -18.35 -4.19 5.11
C VAL A 247 -17.00 -4.54 4.52
N ILE A 248 -16.02 -3.64 4.65
CA ILE A 248 -14.66 -3.85 4.12
C ILE A 248 -13.96 -4.98 4.88
N ASN A 249 -14.08 -4.96 6.22
CA ASN A 249 -13.55 -6.02 7.08
C ASN A 249 -14.16 -7.38 6.75
N GLY A 250 -15.48 -7.45 6.51
CA GLY A 250 -16.20 -8.68 6.20
C GLY A 250 -15.94 -9.26 4.79
N GLN A 251 -15.40 -8.49 3.85
CA GLN A 251 -15.17 -8.91 2.46
C GLN A 251 -13.73 -9.38 2.19
N GLY A 252 -12.87 -9.40 3.21
CA GLY A 252 -11.55 -10.04 3.18
C GLY A 252 -10.49 -9.36 2.31
N ILE A 253 -10.73 -8.12 1.84
CA ILE A 253 -9.73 -7.37 1.05
C ILE A 253 -8.56 -6.92 1.92
N LEU A 254 -8.79 -6.55 3.18
CA LEU A 254 -7.71 -6.15 4.08
C LEU A 254 -6.72 -7.29 4.32
N GLY A 255 -7.20 -8.54 4.39
CA GLY A 255 -6.30 -9.69 4.52
C GLY A 255 -5.42 -9.95 3.30
N ARG A 256 -5.78 -9.40 2.14
CA ARG A 256 -4.96 -9.47 0.92
C ARG A 256 -3.92 -8.36 0.84
N CYS A 257 -4.04 -7.33 1.68
CA CYS A 257 -3.20 -6.14 1.66
C CYS A 257 -2.05 -6.22 2.68
N LEU A 258 -0.85 -5.88 2.24
CA LEU A 258 0.33 -5.68 3.07
C LEU A 258 0.30 -4.22 3.58
N ILE A 259 -0.19 -4.03 4.80
CA ILE A 259 -0.49 -2.69 5.36
C ILE A 259 0.70 -2.16 6.16
N SER A 260 1.07 -0.90 5.96
CA SER A 260 2.07 -0.21 6.79
C SER A 260 1.61 1.20 7.16
N TRP A 261 1.70 1.55 8.45
CA TRP A 261 1.50 2.90 8.96
C TRP A 261 2.72 3.33 9.78
N PRO A 262 3.82 3.71 9.11
CA PRO A 262 5.06 4.05 9.77
C PRO A 262 5.00 5.39 10.51
N GLU A 263 5.99 5.63 11.38
CA GLU A 263 6.15 6.89 12.09
C GLU A 263 6.38 8.08 11.14
N ARG A 264 6.00 9.27 11.60
CA ARG A 264 6.23 10.50 10.82
C ARG A 264 7.62 11.06 11.11
N LEU A 265 8.39 11.32 10.05
CA LEU A 265 9.71 11.97 10.14
C LEU A 265 9.66 13.50 9.98
N ALA A 266 8.47 14.09 10.05
CA ALA A 266 8.30 15.53 9.91
C ALA A 266 9.08 16.28 11.01
N GLY A 267 9.95 17.22 10.61
CA GLY A 267 10.83 17.96 11.52
C GLY A 267 12.19 17.30 11.80
N GLN A 268 12.40 16.04 11.40
CA GLN A 268 13.66 15.32 11.59
C GLN A 268 14.44 15.13 10.26
N ARG A 269 13.77 15.31 9.13
CA ARG A 269 14.31 15.14 7.78
C ARG A 269 15.05 16.38 7.25
N LEU A 270 16.33 16.53 7.58
CA LEU A 270 17.19 17.58 7.02
C LEU A 270 17.47 17.33 5.53
N TYR A 271 17.75 18.40 4.78
CA TYR A 271 18.05 18.31 3.35
C TYR A 271 19.39 17.60 3.13
N GLN A 272 19.39 16.64 2.21
CA GLN A 272 20.60 15.95 1.77
C GLN A 272 20.89 16.31 0.31
N ALA A 273 22.09 16.81 0.04
CA ALA A 273 22.54 17.18 -1.30
C ALA A 273 23.06 15.96 -2.08
N ILE A 274 22.20 14.95 -2.24
CA ILE A 274 22.54 13.68 -2.91
C ILE A 274 21.66 13.51 -4.15
N ASP A 275 22.31 13.24 -5.29
CA ASP A 275 21.64 12.91 -6.54
C ASP A 275 21.37 11.40 -6.62
N LEU A 276 20.13 11.00 -6.31
CA LEU A 276 19.70 9.60 -6.36
C LEU A 276 19.77 8.99 -7.77
N THR A 277 19.85 9.79 -8.84
CA THR A 277 20.03 9.26 -10.21
C THR A 277 21.44 8.75 -10.46
N ARG A 278 22.40 9.14 -9.61
CA ARG A 278 23.81 8.72 -9.64
C ARG A 278 24.17 7.73 -8.54
N ASP A 279 23.23 7.40 -7.66
CA ASP A 279 23.44 6.45 -6.58
C ASP A 279 23.50 5.02 -7.13
N ALA A 280 24.56 4.28 -6.80
CA ALA A 280 24.82 2.96 -7.38
C ALA A 280 23.73 1.93 -7.04
N ASN A 281 23.19 1.95 -5.82
CA ASN A 281 22.15 1.01 -5.38
C ASN A 281 20.83 1.30 -6.10
N VAL A 282 20.47 2.58 -6.22
CA VAL A 282 19.27 3.01 -6.95
C VAL A 282 19.39 2.70 -8.44
N GLN A 283 20.57 2.90 -9.05
CA GLN A 283 20.82 2.54 -10.45
C GLN A 283 20.70 1.03 -10.69
N ARG A 284 21.29 0.20 -9.80
CA ARG A 284 21.22 -1.26 -9.90
C ARG A 284 19.77 -1.74 -9.82
N TYR A 285 18.98 -1.18 -8.89
CA TYR A 285 17.55 -1.42 -8.80
C TYR A 285 16.81 -1.02 -10.10
N GLN A 286 17.01 0.22 -10.58
CA GLN A 286 16.35 0.69 -11.80
C GLN A 286 16.70 -0.16 -13.03
N GLN A 287 17.96 -0.58 -13.18
CA GLN A 287 18.41 -1.46 -14.25
C GLN A 287 17.67 -2.80 -14.22
N ARG A 288 17.51 -3.41 -13.04
CA ARG A 288 16.76 -4.67 -12.91
C ARG A 288 15.29 -4.52 -13.27
N ILE A 289 14.64 -3.46 -12.77
CA ILE A 289 13.24 -3.16 -13.11
C ILE A 289 13.08 -2.94 -14.62
N THR A 290 14.00 -2.19 -15.25
CA THR A 290 14.03 -2.01 -16.71
C THR A 290 14.23 -3.33 -17.45
N ALA A 291 15.12 -4.21 -16.99
CA ALA A 291 15.37 -5.50 -17.63
C ALA A 291 14.11 -6.38 -17.62
N LEU A 292 13.40 -6.46 -16.49
CA LEU A 292 12.12 -7.18 -16.39
C LEU A 292 11.05 -6.60 -17.33
N LEU A 293 10.93 -5.27 -17.40
CA LEU A 293 9.98 -4.60 -18.31
C LEU A 293 10.30 -4.80 -19.80
N GLN A 294 11.57 -4.97 -20.15
CA GLN A 294 12.01 -5.20 -21.53
C GLN A 294 11.85 -6.67 -21.95
N GLN A 295 11.73 -7.59 -20.99
CA GLN A 295 11.44 -8.98 -21.28
C GLN A 295 10.00 -9.11 -21.83
N PRO A 296 9.79 -9.77 -22.98
CA PRO A 296 8.44 -10.00 -23.49
C PRO A 296 7.69 -10.98 -22.58
N TRP A 297 6.39 -10.74 -22.39
CA TRP A 297 5.51 -11.70 -21.73
C TRP A 297 5.26 -12.91 -22.63
N SER A 298 5.21 -14.08 -21.99
CA SER A 298 4.69 -15.30 -22.61
C SER A 298 3.17 -15.23 -22.58
N LEU A 299 2.51 -15.33 -23.74
CA LEU A 299 1.07 -15.17 -23.90
C LEU A 299 0.46 -16.37 -24.61
N HIS A 300 -0.77 -16.73 -24.22
CA HIS A 300 -1.64 -17.61 -25.00
C HIS A 300 -2.22 -16.86 -26.21
N GLN A 301 -2.87 -17.59 -27.13
CA GLN A 301 -3.47 -17.02 -28.34
C GLN A 301 -4.59 -16.00 -28.05
N ASP A 302 -5.27 -16.13 -26.91
CA ASP A 302 -6.31 -15.21 -26.45
C ASP A 302 -5.74 -13.96 -25.73
N GLY A 303 -4.41 -13.81 -25.70
CA GLY A 303 -3.71 -12.71 -25.04
C GLY A 303 -3.67 -12.80 -23.51
N SER A 304 -4.08 -13.93 -22.92
CA SER A 304 -3.89 -14.21 -21.49
C SER A 304 -2.42 -14.58 -21.20
N LEU A 305 -1.96 -14.34 -19.97
CA LEU A 305 -0.58 -14.65 -19.58
C LEU A 305 -0.37 -16.15 -19.47
N ASN A 306 0.77 -16.62 -20.00
CA ASN A 306 1.29 -17.96 -19.82
C ASN A 306 2.64 -17.91 -19.06
N PRO A 307 2.63 -17.49 -17.78
CA PRO A 307 3.84 -17.23 -17.02
C PRO A 307 4.57 -18.53 -16.68
N ALA A 308 5.89 -18.42 -16.46
CA ALA A 308 6.68 -19.54 -15.97
C ALA A 308 6.26 -19.93 -14.54
N THR A 309 6.58 -21.15 -14.14
CA THR A 309 6.31 -21.63 -12.78
C THR A 309 7.58 -21.62 -11.96
N LEU A 310 7.52 -20.95 -10.80
CA LEU A 310 8.51 -21.06 -9.73
C LEU A 310 8.09 -22.16 -8.76
N GLU A 311 8.80 -23.29 -8.83
CA GLU A 311 8.63 -24.41 -7.91
C GLU A 311 9.43 -24.19 -6.63
N LEU A 312 8.90 -24.73 -5.52
CA LEU A 312 9.63 -24.75 -4.24
C LEU A 312 10.60 -25.92 -4.22
N THR A 313 11.85 -25.63 -3.84
CA THR A 313 12.77 -26.70 -3.45
C THR A 313 12.23 -27.47 -2.25
N PRO A 314 12.67 -28.72 -2.00
CA PRO A 314 12.19 -29.50 -0.85
C PRO A 314 12.41 -28.82 0.51
N ARG A 315 13.48 -28.02 0.65
CA ARG A 315 13.74 -27.24 1.87
C ARG A 315 12.80 -26.05 2.00
N ALA A 316 12.62 -25.28 0.91
CA ALA A 316 11.65 -24.18 0.87
C ALA A 316 10.24 -24.65 1.20
N ARG A 317 9.83 -25.80 0.66
CA ARG A 317 8.53 -26.40 0.95
C ARG A 317 8.35 -26.69 2.44
N ARG A 318 9.34 -27.31 3.09
CA ARG A 318 9.28 -27.58 4.54
C ARG A 318 9.18 -26.29 5.35
N ALA A 319 10.06 -25.32 5.07
CA ALA A 319 10.03 -24.03 5.73
C ALA A 319 8.67 -23.34 5.57
N TRP A 320 8.08 -23.38 4.37
CA TRP A 320 6.75 -22.81 4.14
C TRP A 320 5.65 -23.55 4.91
N ILE A 321 5.69 -24.89 4.99
CA ILE A 321 4.74 -25.67 5.80
C ILE A 321 4.84 -25.27 7.27
N ASP A 322 6.07 -25.18 7.81
CA ASP A 322 6.29 -24.80 9.21
C ASP A 322 5.73 -23.39 9.50
N ILE A 323 5.94 -22.44 8.57
CA ILE A 323 5.39 -21.07 8.67
C ILE A 323 3.85 -21.09 8.59
N HIS A 324 3.29 -21.81 7.63
CA HIS A 324 1.85 -21.94 7.45
C HIS A 324 1.19 -22.48 8.73
N ASP A 325 1.71 -23.58 9.27
CA ASP A 325 1.15 -24.25 10.44
C ASP A 325 1.32 -23.40 11.70
N THR A 326 2.41 -22.63 11.81
CA THR A 326 2.60 -21.67 12.90
C THR A 326 1.54 -20.56 12.86
N ILE A 327 1.30 -19.95 11.70
CA ILE A 327 0.28 -18.92 11.52
C ILE A 327 -1.12 -19.47 11.83
N GLU A 328 -1.42 -20.69 11.35
CA GLU A 328 -2.72 -21.34 11.61
C GLU A 328 -2.93 -21.61 13.11
N CYS A 329 -1.91 -22.14 13.80
CA CYS A 329 -1.96 -22.35 15.25
C CYS A 329 -2.22 -21.04 16.01
N GLN A 330 -1.58 -19.94 15.60
CA GLN A 330 -1.77 -18.61 16.20
C GLN A 330 -3.11 -17.97 15.83
N SER A 331 -3.80 -18.44 14.79
CA SER A 331 -5.10 -17.91 14.34
C SER A 331 -6.30 -18.44 15.13
N GLY A 332 -6.10 -19.48 15.95
CA GLY A 332 -7.15 -20.05 16.82
C GLY A 332 -7.69 -19.04 17.84
N GLU A 333 -8.84 -19.35 18.46
CA GLU A 333 -9.58 -18.47 19.38
C GLU A 333 -8.73 -17.83 20.50
N PHE A 334 -7.67 -18.50 20.94
CA PHE A 334 -6.77 -18.04 22.01
C PHE A 334 -5.34 -17.74 21.52
N GLY A 335 -5.11 -17.75 20.21
CA GLY A 335 -3.81 -17.45 19.64
C GLY A 335 -3.60 -15.94 19.44
N GLU A 336 -2.35 -15.53 19.26
CA GLU A 336 -1.98 -14.11 19.10
C GLU A 336 -2.63 -13.45 17.89
N LEU A 337 -2.94 -14.22 16.83
CA LEU A 337 -3.55 -13.71 15.61
C LEU A 337 -5.08 -13.80 15.61
N ALA A 338 -5.72 -14.19 16.72
CA ALA A 338 -7.17 -14.30 16.84
C ALA A 338 -7.91 -13.00 16.47
N GLY A 339 -7.36 -11.84 16.86
CA GLY A 339 -7.92 -10.53 16.56
C GLY A 339 -7.82 -10.13 15.07
N VAL A 340 -6.98 -10.81 14.29
CA VAL A 340 -6.66 -10.49 12.89
C VAL A 340 -6.78 -11.69 11.96
N GLN A 341 -7.65 -12.65 12.30
CA GLN A 341 -7.87 -13.90 11.56
C GLN A 341 -8.04 -13.72 10.05
N SER A 342 -8.75 -12.67 9.62
CA SER A 342 -8.97 -12.39 8.20
C SER A 342 -7.67 -12.14 7.42
N VAL A 343 -6.66 -11.57 8.08
CA VAL A 343 -5.33 -11.32 7.51
C VAL A 343 -4.44 -12.55 7.67
N ALA A 344 -4.47 -13.18 8.85
CA ALA A 344 -3.70 -14.40 9.11
C ALA A 344 -4.03 -15.51 8.10
N GLY A 345 -5.31 -15.72 7.76
CA GLY A 345 -5.75 -16.69 6.76
C GLY A 345 -5.27 -16.42 5.31
N LYS A 346 -4.63 -15.27 5.05
CA LYS A 346 -4.01 -14.93 3.75
C LYS A 346 -2.50 -14.76 3.84
N ALA A 347 -1.92 -14.77 5.05
CA ALA A 347 -0.52 -14.52 5.28
C ALA A 347 0.38 -15.56 4.61
N ALA A 348 0.10 -16.86 4.77
CA ALA A 348 0.90 -17.92 4.13
C ALA A 348 0.90 -17.83 2.59
N ALA A 349 -0.21 -17.38 2.00
CA ALA A 349 -0.27 -17.11 0.57
C ALA A 349 0.57 -15.88 0.20
N ASN A 350 0.51 -14.80 0.98
CA ASN A 350 1.37 -13.62 0.78
C ASN A 350 2.86 -13.94 0.91
N VAL A 351 3.26 -14.84 1.82
CA VAL A 351 4.66 -15.32 1.92
C VAL A 351 5.13 -15.89 0.58
N LEU A 352 4.34 -16.76 -0.08
CA LEU A 352 4.70 -17.29 -1.40
C LEU A 352 4.83 -16.19 -2.45
N ARG A 353 3.92 -15.21 -2.44
CA ARG A 353 3.93 -14.12 -3.42
C ARG A 353 5.14 -13.21 -3.24
N ILE A 354 5.44 -12.81 -2.01
CA ILE A 354 6.62 -12.02 -1.67
C ILE A 354 7.88 -12.80 -2.07
N ALA A 355 7.99 -14.07 -1.68
CA ALA A 355 9.13 -14.93 -2.03
C ALA A 355 9.32 -15.04 -3.55
N GLY A 356 8.23 -15.19 -4.31
CA GLY A 356 8.27 -15.21 -5.77
C GLY A 356 8.68 -13.88 -6.40
N VAL A 357 8.28 -12.73 -5.83
CA VAL A 357 8.78 -11.42 -6.26
C VAL A 357 10.28 -11.31 -5.99
N LEU A 358 10.75 -11.69 -4.80
CA LEU A 358 12.18 -11.67 -4.47
C LEU A 358 12.97 -12.57 -5.43
N ALA A 359 12.52 -13.80 -5.67
CA ALA A 359 13.16 -14.75 -6.57
C ALA A 359 13.21 -14.23 -8.02
N MET A 360 12.13 -13.62 -8.52
CA MET A 360 12.13 -13.01 -9.84
C MET A 360 13.13 -11.86 -9.94
N VAL A 361 13.21 -11.02 -8.93
CA VAL A 361 14.15 -9.90 -8.88
C VAL A 361 15.60 -10.40 -8.81
N GLU A 362 15.84 -11.51 -8.12
CA GLU A 362 17.16 -12.13 -7.94
C GLU A 362 17.54 -13.13 -9.07
N GLU A 363 16.72 -13.27 -10.10
CA GLU A 363 16.96 -14.17 -11.25
C GLU A 363 17.04 -15.66 -10.87
N ALA A 364 16.38 -16.03 -9.77
CA ALA A 364 16.31 -17.41 -9.34
C ALA A 364 15.36 -18.23 -10.21
N SER A 365 15.75 -19.47 -10.52
CA SER A 365 14.92 -20.41 -11.30
C SER A 365 13.91 -21.20 -10.46
N ALA A 366 14.01 -21.12 -9.12
CA ALA A 366 13.17 -21.82 -8.16
C ALA A 366 13.17 -21.08 -6.81
N LEU A 367 12.18 -21.35 -5.96
CA LEU A 367 12.14 -20.83 -4.60
C LEU A 367 12.98 -21.71 -3.67
N ASP A 368 14.03 -21.12 -3.10
CA ASP A 368 14.78 -21.73 -2.02
C ASP A 368 14.26 -21.34 -0.63
N GLU A 369 14.86 -21.93 0.40
CA GLU A 369 14.53 -21.70 1.80
C GLU A 369 14.77 -20.24 2.23
N ALA A 370 15.79 -19.58 1.68
CA ALA A 370 16.12 -18.20 2.02
C ALA A 370 15.07 -17.22 1.49
N HIS A 371 14.50 -17.45 0.31
CA HIS A 371 13.37 -16.66 -0.21
C HIS A 371 12.15 -16.76 0.70
N ILE A 372 11.81 -17.98 1.14
CA ILE A 372 10.67 -18.21 2.03
C ILE A 372 10.89 -17.56 3.40
N GLN A 373 12.07 -17.73 4.00
CA GLN A 373 12.36 -17.16 5.32
C GLN A 373 12.34 -15.62 5.30
N ARG A 374 12.95 -15.00 4.29
CA ARG A 374 12.93 -13.55 4.10
C ARG A 374 11.50 -13.03 3.88
N ALA A 375 10.71 -13.71 3.05
CA ALA A 375 9.31 -13.38 2.85
C ALA A 375 8.48 -13.53 4.14
N SER A 376 8.77 -14.53 4.97
CA SER A 376 8.16 -14.70 6.30
C SER A 376 8.48 -13.51 7.19
N THR A 377 9.74 -13.09 7.29
CA THR A 377 10.14 -11.94 8.11
C THR A 377 9.44 -10.65 7.68
N LEU A 378 9.23 -10.45 6.37
CA LEU A 378 8.43 -9.33 5.87
C LEU A 378 6.94 -9.47 6.26
N MET A 379 6.40 -10.69 6.19
CA MET A 379 5.01 -10.96 6.58
C MET A 379 4.78 -10.78 8.09
N ASP A 380 5.73 -11.16 8.94
CA ASP A 380 5.68 -10.97 10.40
C ASP A 380 5.54 -9.49 10.73
N TYR A 381 6.29 -8.62 10.04
CA TYR A 381 6.13 -7.17 10.17
C TYR A 381 4.69 -6.72 9.82
N TYR A 382 4.12 -7.23 8.72
CA TYR A 382 2.76 -6.86 8.30
C TYR A 382 1.67 -7.40 9.23
N LEU A 383 1.86 -8.58 9.82
CA LEU A 383 0.96 -9.16 10.82
C LEU A 383 0.98 -8.33 12.11
N ALA A 384 2.18 -8.01 12.62
CA ALA A 384 2.34 -7.17 13.79
C ALA A 384 1.75 -5.77 13.57
N GLU A 385 1.90 -5.22 12.36
CA GLU A 385 1.36 -3.91 12.04
C GLU A 385 -0.17 -3.92 12.01
N ILE A 386 -0.81 -4.93 11.43
CA ILE A 386 -2.28 -4.99 11.46
C ILE A 386 -2.81 -5.23 12.88
N GLN A 387 -2.17 -6.10 13.68
CA GLN A 387 -2.51 -6.28 15.10
C GLN A 387 -2.47 -4.94 15.83
N ARG A 388 -1.36 -4.20 15.69
CA ARG A 388 -1.19 -2.86 16.26
C ARG A 388 -2.29 -1.90 15.83
N LEU A 389 -2.80 -2.01 14.60
CA LEU A 389 -3.86 -1.13 14.08
C LEU A 389 -5.27 -1.56 14.51
N THR A 390 -5.49 -2.84 14.78
CA THR A 390 -6.80 -3.38 15.20
C THR A 390 -6.98 -3.41 16.72
N GLU A 391 -5.89 -3.60 17.47
CA GLU A 391 -5.88 -3.64 18.94
C GLU A 391 -5.78 -2.25 19.57
N GLN A 392 -5.54 -1.22 18.76
CA GLN A 392 -5.69 0.16 19.22
C GLN A 392 -7.14 0.38 19.65
N GLU A 393 -7.35 0.59 20.96
CA GLU A 393 -8.62 1.08 21.48
C GLU A 393 -9.09 2.27 20.62
N PRO A 394 -10.38 2.35 20.28
CA PRO A 394 -10.89 3.37 19.38
C PRO A 394 -10.50 4.76 19.89
N ILE A 395 -9.56 5.37 19.17
CA ILE A 395 -9.01 6.71 19.38
C ILE A 395 -10.06 7.63 20.01
N HIS A 396 -9.94 7.89 21.32
CA HIS A 396 -10.62 9.00 21.94
C HIS A 396 -9.96 10.27 21.39
N SER A 397 -10.47 10.80 20.28
CA SER A 397 -9.98 12.03 19.65
C SER A 397 -9.76 13.18 20.65
N ARG A 398 -10.56 13.16 21.73
CA ARG A 398 -10.44 14.08 22.86
C ARG A 398 -9.18 13.88 23.70
N ARG A 399 -8.74 12.65 23.97
CA ARG A 399 -7.51 12.34 24.73
C ARG A 399 -6.25 12.71 23.95
N GLU A 400 -6.22 12.49 22.63
CA GLU A 400 -5.11 12.95 21.77
C GLU A 400 -5.03 14.49 21.72
N GLU A 401 -6.18 15.17 21.58
CA GLU A 401 -6.22 16.62 21.62
C GLU A 401 -5.84 17.16 23.01
N ALA A 402 -6.19 16.44 24.09
CA ALA A 402 -5.77 16.77 25.45
C ALA A 402 -4.24 16.60 25.63
N ASP A 403 -3.66 15.47 25.22
CA ASP A 403 -2.22 15.23 25.23
C ASP A 403 -1.44 16.28 24.40
N ARG A 404 -1.94 16.60 23.20
CA ARG A 404 -1.35 17.66 22.37
C ARG A 404 -1.42 19.03 23.04
N LEU A 405 -2.51 19.32 23.76
CA LEU A 405 -2.66 20.55 24.53
C LEU A 405 -1.68 20.58 25.71
N LEU A 406 -1.51 19.47 26.43
CA LEU A 406 -0.55 19.33 27.53
C LEU A 406 0.89 19.60 27.07
N ARG A 407 1.32 18.95 25.97
CA ARG A 407 2.65 19.18 25.38
C ARG A 407 2.86 20.64 24.98
N TRP A 408 1.82 21.30 24.46
CA TRP A 408 1.87 22.72 24.12
C TRP A 408 1.98 23.62 25.37
N LEU A 409 1.22 23.33 26.44
CA LEU A 409 1.29 24.05 27.71
C LEU A 409 2.69 23.94 28.32
N ALA A 410 3.26 22.73 28.34
CA ALA A 410 4.61 22.46 28.80
C ALA A 410 5.66 23.22 27.96
N GLN A 411 5.57 23.15 26.63
CA GLN A 411 6.48 23.87 25.72
C GLN A 411 6.42 25.40 25.90
N LYS A 412 5.24 25.95 26.23
CA LYS A 412 5.05 27.38 26.45
C LYS A 412 5.30 27.82 27.89
N GLY A 413 5.64 26.91 28.80
CA GLY A 413 5.89 27.19 30.21
C GLY A 413 4.64 27.72 30.93
N TRP A 414 3.44 27.33 30.49
CA TRP A 414 2.20 27.74 31.14
C TRP A 414 1.99 26.93 32.41
N THR A 415 2.11 27.58 33.57
CA THR A 415 1.92 26.93 34.87
C THR A 415 0.52 27.13 35.43
N HIS A 416 -0.09 28.30 35.20
CA HIS A 416 -1.38 28.72 35.74
C HIS A 416 -2.18 29.44 34.65
N PHE A 417 -3.43 29.05 34.42
CA PHE A 417 -4.27 29.63 33.37
C PHE A 417 -5.77 29.40 33.60
N THR A 418 -6.60 30.11 32.84
CA THR A 418 -8.06 29.90 32.77
C THR A 418 -8.49 29.38 31.40
N VAL A 419 -9.73 28.89 31.29
CA VAL A 419 -10.34 28.55 29.97
C VAL A 419 -10.29 29.74 29.01
N ARG A 420 -10.46 30.97 29.53
CA ARG A 420 -10.42 32.20 28.72
C ARG A 420 -9.03 32.45 28.13
N ASP A 421 -7.97 32.16 28.87
CA ASP A 421 -6.59 32.34 28.41
C ASP A 421 -6.28 31.39 27.25
N VAL A 422 -6.67 30.11 27.38
CA VAL A 422 -6.52 29.12 26.32
C VAL A 422 -7.40 29.48 25.11
N ASN A 423 -8.63 29.97 25.29
CA ASN A 423 -9.48 30.45 24.19
C ASN A 423 -8.92 31.70 23.47
N ARG A 424 -8.11 32.52 24.14
CA ARG A 424 -7.52 33.72 23.52
C ARG A 424 -6.18 33.42 22.84
N ASN A 425 -5.33 32.62 23.48
CA ASN A 425 -3.91 32.49 23.14
C ASN A 425 -3.48 31.05 22.81
N GLY A 426 -4.34 30.06 23.05
CA GLY A 426 -4.05 28.64 22.84
C GLY A 426 -3.92 28.21 21.37
N PRO A 427 -3.54 26.96 21.13
CA PRO A 427 -3.43 26.43 19.78
C PRO A 427 -4.81 26.31 19.11
N ARG A 428 -4.87 26.52 17.79
CA ARG A 428 -6.16 26.58 17.03
C ARG A 428 -7.07 25.38 17.27
N PHE A 429 -6.51 24.17 17.42
CA PHE A 429 -7.30 22.96 17.63
C PHE A 429 -8.00 22.93 18.99
N ALA A 430 -7.44 23.56 20.02
CA ALA A 430 -8.03 23.59 21.35
C ALA A 430 -9.16 24.63 21.45
N ARG A 431 -9.11 25.69 20.63
CA ARG A 431 -10.02 26.86 20.72
C ARG A 431 -11.28 26.77 19.87
N LYS A 432 -11.76 25.57 19.54
CA LYS A 432 -12.95 25.41 18.68
C LYS A 432 -14.21 26.02 19.32
N SER A 433 -14.36 25.84 20.64
CA SER A 433 -15.40 26.46 21.47
C SER A 433 -14.99 26.39 22.94
N ALA A 434 -15.67 27.15 23.81
CA ALA A 434 -15.43 27.07 25.25
C ALA A 434 -15.70 25.66 25.81
N ASP A 435 -16.77 25.00 25.34
CA ASP A 435 -17.12 23.63 25.73
C ASP A 435 -16.07 22.62 25.26
N HIS A 436 -15.52 22.80 24.06
CA HIS A 436 -14.46 21.93 23.56
C HIS A 436 -13.20 22.07 24.42
N THR A 437 -12.75 23.30 24.69
CA THR A 437 -11.61 23.58 25.58
C THR A 437 -11.81 22.95 26.96
N ALA A 438 -13.00 23.13 27.55
CA ALA A 438 -13.35 22.54 28.83
C ALA A 438 -13.29 21.00 28.78
N SER A 439 -13.77 20.38 27.70
CA SER A 439 -13.72 18.93 27.53
C SER A 439 -12.29 18.38 27.49
N LEU A 440 -11.33 19.12 26.92
CA LEU A 440 -9.91 18.74 26.96
C LEU A 440 -9.34 18.86 28.37
N PHE A 441 -9.73 19.89 29.13
CA PHE A 441 -9.28 20.05 30.51
C PHE A 441 -9.81 18.94 31.41
N VAL A 442 -11.04 18.48 31.17
CA VAL A 442 -11.61 17.33 31.89
C VAL A 442 -10.74 16.08 31.70
N GLU A 443 -10.28 15.77 30.48
CA GLU A 443 -9.36 14.65 30.25
C GLU A 443 -8.04 14.87 31.02
N LEU A 444 -7.47 16.07 30.95
CA LEU A 444 -6.22 16.37 31.66
C LEU A 444 -6.35 16.31 33.18
N ILE A 445 -7.50 16.68 33.75
CA ILE A 445 -7.78 16.54 35.19
C ILE A 445 -7.99 15.08 35.55
N THR A 446 -8.76 14.34 34.74
CA THR A 446 -9.05 12.92 34.95
C THR A 446 -7.75 12.11 35.00
N HIS A 447 -6.79 12.43 34.13
CA HIS A 447 -5.46 11.82 34.09
C HIS A 447 -4.42 12.54 34.96
N ARG A 448 -4.85 13.49 35.80
CA ARG A 448 -4.05 14.19 36.83
C ARG A 448 -2.87 15.01 36.31
N TRP A 449 -2.95 15.49 35.07
CA TRP A 449 -2.00 16.45 34.50
C TRP A 449 -2.36 17.91 34.83
N LEU A 450 -3.63 18.19 35.08
CA LEU A 450 -4.11 19.48 35.57
C LEU A 450 -4.75 19.35 36.96
N ASN A 451 -4.61 20.38 37.76
CA ASN A 451 -5.39 20.61 38.98
C ASN A 451 -6.30 21.83 38.80
N SER A 452 -7.48 21.79 39.42
CA SER A 452 -8.31 22.99 39.62
C SER A 452 -8.97 22.92 40.99
N ARG A 453 -8.86 24.00 41.77
CA ARG A 453 -9.48 24.11 43.11
C ARG A 453 -10.86 24.79 43.07
N ASP A 454 -11.07 25.66 42.07
CA ASP A 454 -12.23 26.55 41.95
C ASP A 454 -13.04 26.33 40.66
N GLY A 455 -12.61 25.38 39.81
CA GLY A 455 -13.19 25.13 38.48
C GLY A 455 -12.96 26.24 37.46
N LYS A 456 -12.16 27.26 37.79
CA LYS A 456 -11.93 28.46 36.96
C LYS A 456 -10.45 28.64 36.61
N THR A 457 -9.58 28.33 37.56
CA THR A 457 -8.13 28.41 37.46
C THR A 457 -7.56 26.99 37.43
N PHE A 458 -6.66 26.75 36.49
CA PHE A 458 -6.04 25.45 36.24
C PHE A 458 -4.52 25.57 36.42
N GLU A 459 -3.93 24.58 37.07
CA GLU A 459 -2.49 24.48 37.33
C GLU A 459 -1.94 23.20 36.69
N VAL A 460 -0.81 23.29 35.98
CA VAL A 460 -0.13 22.13 35.38
C VAL A 460 0.69 21.40 36.44
N ARG A 461 0.45 20.10 36.62
CA ARG A 461 1.29 19.27 37.48
C ARG A 461 2.60 18.96 36.74
N HIS A 462 3.72 19.50 37.22
CA HIS A 462 5.04 19.08 36.77
C HIS A 462 5.41 17.73 37.39
N VAL A 463 5.60 16.70 36.57
CA VAL A 463 6.52 15.59 36.91
C VAL A 463 7.84 15.95 36.26
N PRO A 464 8.96 16.03 37.00
CA PRO A 464 10.26 16.27 36.38
C PRO A 464 10.58 15.12 35.40
N PRO A 465 11.25 15.38 34.28
CA PRO A 465 11.62 14.33 33.35
C PRO A 465 12.55 13.33 34.05
N GLN A 466 12.19 12.04 34.02
CA GLN A 466 13.13 10.94 34.24
C GLN A 466 13.80 10.59 32.93
#